data_AF-A0A060BWY6-F1
#
_entry.id   AF-A0A060BWY6-F1
#
_cell.length_a   1.000
_cell.length_b   1.000
_cell.length_c   1.000
_cell.angle_alpha   90.00
_cell.angle_beta   90.00
_cell.angle_gamma   90.00
#
_symmetry.space_group_name_H-M   'P 1'
#
loop_
_entity.id
_entity.type
_entity.pdbx_description
1 polymer ?
#
loop_
_entity_poly.entity_id
_entity_poly.type
_entity_poly.pdbx_seq_one_letter_code
_entity_poly.pdbx_strand_id
1 'polypeptide(L)'
;DARCIIEELGIDVPIGTEIDVAVEPWSAESPRLYTMTVASPAESASVHVGFRRIEIVDGVLMANGRPLKLRGVNRHDFHPARGRALTIQDLHDDLRLMHHLNINAVRTSHYPPFPGFLELCDRYGLWVVEECDVETHGFELVGWRNNPSDDP
;
A
#
# COMPACT_ATOMS: atom_id res chain seq x y z
N ASP A 1 -9.97 -9.72 27.08
CA ASP A 1 -11.19 -9.24 26.40
C ASP A 1 -10.88 -8.24 25.29
N ALA A 2 -10.14 -8.67 24.26
CA ALA A 2 -9.93 -7.81 23.09
C ALA A 2 -11.10 -7.94 22.13
N ARG A 3 -11.50 -6.83 21.49
CA ARG A 3 -12.63 -6.73 20.57
C ARG A 3 -12.20 -6.06 19.27
N CYS A 4 -12.82 -6.48 18.17
CA CYS A 4 -12.74 -5.84 16.86
C CYS A 4 -14.07 -5.13 16.59
N ILE A 5 -13.97 -3.85 16.22
CA ILE A 5 -15.12 -2.97 16.00
C ILE A 5 -14.99 -2.36 14.61
N ILE A 6 -16.03 -2.50 13.79
CA ILE A 6 -16.22 -1.77 12.53
C ILE A 6 -17.68 -1.31 12.52
N GLU A 7 -17.93 -0.09 13.00
CA GLU A 7 -19.28 0.44 13.25
C GLU A 7 -20.16 0.41 11.98
N GLU A 8 -19.58 0.79 10.85
CA GLU A 8 -20.29 0.86 9.56
C GLU A 8 -20.77 -0.52 9.06
N LEU A 9 -20.10 -1.59 9.47
CA LEU A 9 -20.48 -2.96 9.17
C LEU A 9 -21.30 -3.61 10.29
N GLY A 10 -21.60 -2.89 11.37
CA GLY A 10 -22.27 -3.43 12.55
C GLY A 10 -21.45 -4.48 13.29
N ILE A 11 -20.12 -4.45 13.15
CA ILE A 11 -19.22 -5.42 13.78
C ILE A 11 -18.78 -4.87 15.14
N ASP A 12 -19.05 -5.64 16.19
CA ASP A 12 -18.45 -5.50 17.51
C ASP A 12 -18.37 -6.89 18.13
N VAL A 13 -17.23 -7.56 17.95
CA VAL A 13 -17.05 -8.97 18.33
C VAL A 13 -15.72 -9.22 19.04
N PRO A 14 -15.60 -10.26 19.89
CA PRO A 14 -14.30 -10.68 20.42
C PRO A 14 -13.30 -11.05 19.30
N ILE A 15 -12.01 -10.78 19.51
CA ILE A 15 -10.96 -11.20 18.58
C ILE A 15 -10.96 -12.73 18.41
N GLY A 16 -10.80 -13.18 17.16
CA GLY A 16 -10.86 -14.60 16.80
C GLY A 16 -12.26 -15.11 16.44
N THR A 17 -13.28 -14.26 16.51
CA THR A 17 -14.63 -14.59 16.01
C THR A 17 -14.64 -14.54 14.49
N GLU A 18 -15.02 -15.65 13.85
CA GLU A 18 -15.31 -15.68 12.41
C GLU A 18 -16.69 -15.04 12.16
N ILE A 19 -16.76 -14.18 11.14
CA ILE A 19 -17.98 -13.47 10.76
C ILE A 19 -18.11 -13.46 9.23
N ASP A 20 -19.35 -13.63 8.76
CA ASP A 20 -19.72 -13.44 7.36
C ASP A 20 -20.51 -12.14 7.24
N VAL A 21 -19.96 -11.20 6.48
CA VAL A 21 -20.53 -9.86 6.29
C VAL A 21 -20.32 -9.40 4.86
N ALA A 22 -21.31 -8.73 4.29
CA ALA A 22 -21.17 -8.10 2.99
C ALA A 22 -20.31 -6.82 3.11
N VAL A 23 -19.34 -6.66 2.22
CA VAL A 23 -18.44 -5.50 2.18
C VAL A 23 -18.36 -4.91 0.78
N GLU A 24 -18.11 -3.62 0.69
CA GLU A 24 -17.73 -2.96 -0.54
C GLU A 24 -16.20 -3.13 -0.75
N PRO A 25 -15.76 -3.66 -1.90
CA PRO A 25 -14.34 -3.95 -2.11
C PRO A 25 -13.52 -2.67 -2.40
N TRP A 26 -12.30 -2.64 -1.88
CA TRP A 26 -11.32 -1.61 -2.22
C TRP A 26 -10.68 -1.90 -3.58
N SER A 27 -10.48 -0.85 -4.37
CA SER A 27 -9.66 -0.83 -5.58
C SER A 27 -9.12 0.57 -5.82
N ALA A 28 -8.14 0.72 -6.73
CA ALA A 28 -7.65 2.05 -7.13
C ALA A 28 -8.75 2.96 -7.73
N GLU A 29 -9.79 2.38 -8.33
CA GLU A 29 -10.91 3.11 -8.95
C GLU A 29 -12.02 3.45 -7.93
N SER A 30 -12.14 2.65 -6.87
CA SER A 30 -13.09 2.83 -5.78
C SER A 30 -12.37 2.50 -4.47
N PRO A 31 -11.65 3.47 -3.87
CA PRO A 31 -10.79 3.24 -2.71
C PRO A 31 -11.59 3.17 -1.41
N ARG A 32 -12.50 2.20 -1.32
CA ARG A 32 -13.37 2.01 -0.16
C ARG A 32 -12.58 1.56 1.07
N LEU A 33 -12.62 2.36 2.12
CA LEU A 33 -12.00 2.07 3.40
C LEU A 33 -13.04 2.05 4.52
N TYR A 34 -12.85 1.14 5.47
CA TYR A 34 -13.60 1.06 6.72
C TYR A 34 -12.67 1.37 7.88
N THR A 35 -13.13 2.12 8.88
CA THR A 35 -12.38 2.29 10.12
C THR A 35 -12.58 1.06 10.99
N MET A 36 -11.50 0.34 11.27
CA MET A 36 -11.47 -0.78 12.19
C MET A 36 -10.73 -0.39 13.47
N THR A 37 -11.38 -0.55 14.61
CA THR A 37 -10.75 -0.40 15.92
C THR A 37 -10.55 -1.77 16.55
N VAL A 38 -9.32 -2.06 16.96
CA VAL A 38 -9.00 -3.20 17.83
C VAL A 38 -8.76 -2.64 19.22
N ALA A 39 -9.57 -3.07 20.19
CA ALA A 39 -9.54 -2.54 21.55
C ALA A 39 -9.41 -3.66 22.58
N SER A 40 -8.59 -3.43 23.60
CA SER A 40 -8.50 -4.23 24.82
C SER A 40 -8.77 -3.32 26.03
N PRO A 41 -8.87 -3.85 27.26
CA PRO A 41 -9.00 -3.00 28.45
C PRO A 41 -7.82 -2.04 28.68
N ALA A 42 -6.65 -2.29 28.08
CA ALA A 42 -5.44 -1.51 28.30
C ALA A 42 -5.12 -0.51 27.16
N GLU A 43 -5.54 -0.82 25.93
CA GLU A 43 -5.16 -0.06 24.74
C GLU A 43 -6.17 -0.29 23.61
N SER A 44 -6.31 0.72 22.75
CA SER A 44 -7.03 0.63 21.48
C SER A 44 -6.22 1.24 20.35
N ALA A 45 -6.24 0.59 19.18
CA ALA A 45 -5.67 1.11 17.94
C ALA A 45 -6.73 1.10 16.85
N SER A 46 -6.71 2.13 15.99
CA SER A 46 -7.60 2.21 14.84
C SER A 46 -6.80 2.22 13.54
N VAL A 47 -7.29 1.50 12.55
CA VAL A 47 -6.69 1.40 11.22
C VAL A 47 -7.77 1.52 10.15
N HIS A 48 -7.38 1.94 8.95
CA HIS A 48 -8.25 1.90 7.78
C HIS A 48 -8.08 0.56 7.08
N VAL A 49 -9.18 -0.12 6.77
CA VAL A 49 -9.18 -1.44 6.14
C VAL A 49 -9.89 -1.35 4.80
N GLY A 50 -9.20 -1.72 3.73
CA GLY A 50 -9.76 -1.93 2.40
C GLY A 50 -9.84 -3.42 2.08
N PHE A 51 -11.05 -3.95 1.88
CA PHE A 51 -11.24 -5.36 1.55
C PHE A 51 -10.90 -5.62 0.08
N ARG A 52 -9.83 -6.37 -0.18
CA ARG A 52 -9.39 -6.70 -1.54
C ARG A 52 -8.68 -8.04 -1.60
N ARG A 53 -8.85 -8.76 -2.72
CA ARG A 53 -8.20 -10.03 -3.00
C ARG A 53 -7.28 -9.88 -4.20
N ILE A 54 -6.01 -10.27 -4.04
CA ILE A 54 -5.03 -10.34 -5.11
C ILE A 54 -4.68 -11.81 -5.33
N GLU A 55 -4.67 -12.25 -6.57
CA GLU A 55 -4.34 -13.63 -6.93
C GLU A 55 -3.74 -13.70 -8.34
N ILE A 56 -3.03 -14.79 -8.64
CA ILE A 56 -2.58 -15.10 -9.99
C ILE A 56 -3.36 -16.32 -10.45
N VAL A 57 -4.08 -16.18 -11.56
CA VAL A 57 -4.85 -17.27 -12.19
C VAL A 57 -4.32 -17.45 -13.60
N ASP A 58 -3.80 -18.63 -13.90
CA ASP A 58 -3.24 -18.97 -15.21
C ASP A 58 -2.22 -17.94 -15.75
N GLY A 59 -1.37 -17.44 -14.84
CA GLY A 59 -0.32 -16.45 -15.17
C GLY A 59 -0.81 -15.00 -15.26
N VAL A 60 -2.09 -14.72 -14.99
CA VAL A 60 -2.66 -13.37 -15.00
C VAL A 60 -2.81 -12.85 -13.57
N LEU A 61 -2.28 -11.66 -13.30
CA LEU A 61 -2.49 -10.95 -12.03
C LEU A 61 -3.93 -10.41 -11.97
N MET A 62 -4.65 -10.79 -10.93
CA MET A 62 -6.05 -10.46 -10.71
C MET A 62 -6.22 -9.62 -9.44
N ALA A 63 -7.16 -8.68 -9.48
CA ALA A 63 -7.67 -7.98 -8.31
C ALA A 63 -9.20 -8.12 -8.26
N ASN A 64 -9.72 -8.61 -7.13
CA ASN A 64 -11.15 -8.82 -6.91
C ASN A 64 -11.82 -9.62 -8.06
N GLY A 65 -11.15 -10.68 -8.53
CA GLY A 65 -11.64 -11.54 -9.60
C GLY A 65 -11.55 -10.97 -11.03
N ARG A 66 -10.88 -9.82 -11.23
CA ARG A 66 -10.70 -9.18 -12.55
C ARG A 66 -9.22 -9.02 -12.90
N PRO A 67 -8.83 -9.14 -14.19
CA PRO A 67 -7.46 -8.87 -14.61
C PRO A 67 -7.01 -7.46 -14.24
N LEU A 68 -5.88 -7.36 -13.55
CA LEU A 68 -5.34 -6.08 -13.08
C LEU A 68 -4.40 -5.47 -14.13
N LYS A 69 -4.77 -4.31 -14.66
CA LYS A 69 -3.91 -3.50 -15.55
C LYS A 69 -3.28 -2.35 -14.80
N LEU A 70 -1.96 -2.43 -14.59
CA LEU A 70 -1.17 -1.37 -13.98
C LEU A 70 -0.83 -0.27 -15.00
N ARG A 71 -1.22 0.96 -14.69
CA ARG A 71 -0.83 2.21 -15.37
C ARG A 71 0.08 2.96 -14.41
N GLY A 72 1.29 2.40 -14.26
CA GLY A 72 2.18 2.73 -13.15
C GLY A 72 3.28 3.72 -13.50
N VAL A 73 3.80 4.35 -12.45
CA VAL A 73 5.05 5.13 -12.48
C VAL A 73 6.00 4.67 -11.38
N ASN A 74 7.30 4.91 -11.57
CA ASN A 74 8.29 4.81 -10.50
C ASN A 74 8.38 6.16 -9.80
N ARG A 75 8.41 6.15 -8.47
CA ARG A 75 8.48 7.37 -7.67
C ARG A 75 9.64 7.29 -6.69
N HIS A 76 10.55 8.25 -6.79
CA HIS A 76 11.50 8.57 -5.73
C HIS A 76 10.95 9.66 -4.83
N ASP A 77 11.21 9.55 -3.52
CA ASP A 77 11.00 10.65 -2.58
C ASP A 77 12.00 11.78 -2.85
N PHE A 78 11.60 12.83 -3.58
CA PHE A 78 12.49 13.95 -3.88
C PHE A 78 11.75 15.28 -4.06
N HIS A 79 12.28 16.32 -3.43
CA HIS A 79 11.90 17.72 -3.64
C HIS A 79 13.16 18.55 -3.97
N PRO A 80 13.11 19.45 -4.97
CA PRO A 80 14.30 20.15 -5.49
C PRO A 80 15.07 20.97 -4.45
N ALA A 81 14.37 21.53 -3.45
CA ALA A 81 14.99 22.32 -2.39
C ALA A 81 15.30 21.54 -1.10
N ARG A 82 14.70 20.36 -0.90
CA ARG A 82 14.71 19.63 0.39
C ARG A 82 15.29 18.22 0.29
N GLY A 83 15.66 17.77 -0.91
CA GLY A 83 16.07 16.38 -1.14
C GLY A 83 14.92 15.43 -0.78
N ARG A 84 15.21 14.39 0.01
CA ARG A 84 14.21 13.36 0.39
C ARG A 84 13.24 13.80 1.49
N ALA A 85 13.42 14.98 2.08
CA ALA A 85 12.56 15.51 3.13
C ALA A 85 11.28 16.16 2.56
N LEU A 86 10.37 15.31 2.09
CA LEU A 86 9.06 15.71 1.60
C LEU A 86 8.11 16.08 2.75
N THR A 87 7.23 17.02 2.48
CA THR A 87 6.11 17.39 3.35
C THR A 87 4.86 16.60 2.95
N ILE A 88 3.88 16.50 3.85
CA ILE A 88 2.58 15.89 3.55
C ILE A 88 1.89 16.56 2.35
N GLN A 89 2.07 17.87 2.18
CA GLN A 89 1.52 18.59 1.05
C GLN A 89 2.17 18.16 -0.28
N ASP A 90 3.49 17.95 -0.30
CA ASP A 90 4.18 17.44 -1.50
C ASP A 90 3.60 16.08 -1.93
N LEU A 91 3.36 15.18 -0.96
CA LEU A 91 2.76 13.86 -1.23
C LEU A 91 1.35 13.99 -1.81
N HIS A 92 0.54 14.89 -1.26
CA HIS A 92 -0.79 15.14 -1.80
C HIS A 92 -0.77 15.68 -3.23
N ASP A 93 0.16 16.57 -3.54
CA ASP A 93 0.26 17.17 -4.88
C ASP A 93 0.75 16.15 -5.92
N ASP A 94 1.72 15.29 -5.55
CA ASP A 94 2.12 14.13 -6.35
C ASP A 94 0.90 13.24 -6.68
N LEU A 95 0.15 12.83 -5.66
CA LEU A 95 -0.99 11.90 -5.81
C LEU A 95 -2.14 12.49 -6.63
N ARG A 96 -2.45 13.78 -6.44
CA ARG A 96 -3.45 14.49 -7.25
C ARG A 96 -3.04 14.55 -8.72
N LEU A 97 -1.76 14.86 -8.98
CA LEU A 97 -1.24 14.90 -10.35
C LEU A 97 -1.29 13.51 -10.99
N MET A 98 -0.90 12.46 -10.26
CA MET A 98 -1.01 11.08 -10.73
C MET A 98 -2.44 10.72 -11.12
N HIS A 99 -3.41 11.03 -10.25
CA HIS A 99 -4.82 10.78 -10.52
C HIS A 99 -5.31 11.55 -11.76
N HIS A 100 -4.94 12.83 -11.90
CA HIS A 100 -5.28 13.65 -13.07
C HIS A 100 -4.73 13.07 -14.38
N LEU A 101 -3.58 12.40 -14.31
CA LEU A 101 -2.93 11.74 -15.45
C LEU A 101 -3.37 10.29 -15.67
N ASN A 102 -4.43 9.84 -14.99
CA ASN A 102 -4.98 8.47 -15.06
C ASN A 102 -3.98 7.38 -14.63
N ILE A 103 -3.03 7.73 -13.77
CA ILE A 103 -2.12 6.77 -13.12
C ILE A 103 -2.91 6.05 -12.03
N ASN A 104 -2.78 4.72 -11.98
CA ASN A 104 -3.45 3.88 -10.98
C ASN A 104 -2.48 3.05 -10.13
N ALA A 105 -1.17 3.18 -10.36
CA ALA A 105 -0.17 2.41 -9.65
C ALA A 105 1.14 3.17 -9.45
N VAL A 106 1.86 2.82 -8.38
CA VAL A 106 3.18 3.38 -8.08
C VAL A 106 4.12 2.28 -7.59
N ARG A 107 5.38 2.35 -8.03
CA ARG A 107 6.49 1.58 -7.44
C ARG A 107 7.36 2.53 -6.63
N THR A 108 7.67 2.16 -5.39
CA THR A 108 8.50 2.95 -4.47
C THR A 108 9.98 2.71 -4.76
N SER A 109 10.44 3.17 -5.92
CA SER A 109 11.82 2.98 -6.38
C SER A 109 12.80 3.75 -5.48
N HIS A 110 13.76 3.13 -4.79
CA HIS A 110 14.06 1.70 -4.65
C HIS A 110 14.19 1.36 -3.16
N TYR A 111 13.18 1.77 -2.40
CA TYR A 111 13.17 1.74 -0.94
C TYR A 111 11.74 1.97 -0.41
N PRO A 112 11.45 1.56 0.85
CA PRO A 112 10.18 1.87 1.50
C PRO A 112 9.97 3.39 1.55
N PRO A 113 8.77 3.89 1.22
CA PRO A 113 8.49 5.31 1.28
C PRO A 113 8.28 5.77 2.73
N PHE A 114 8.15 7.08 2.95
CA PHE A 114 7.59 7.58 4.22
C PHE A 114 6.24 6.89 4.52
N PRO A 115 5.98 6.36 5.73
CA PRO A 115 4.78 5.56 6.02
C PRO A 115 3.45 6.24 5.66
N GLY A 116 3.34 7.56 5.86
CA GLY A 116 2.13 8.31 5.51
C GLY A 116 1.82 8.33 4.01
N PHE A 117 2.78 8.04 3.13
CA PHE A 117 2.52 7.88 1.70
C PHE A 117 1.63 6.67 1.40
N LEU A 118 1.83 5.55 2.11
CA LEU A 118 1.00 4.35 1.92
C LEU A 118 -0.44 4.61 2.36
N GLU A 119 -0.64 5.27 3.51
CA GLU A 119 -1.99 5.64 3.95
C GLU A 119 -2.68 6.61 2.97
N LEU A 120 -1.91 7.49 2.33
CA LEU A 120 -2.45 8.36 1.29
C LEU A 120 -2.78 7.57 0.02
N CYS A 121 -1.99 6.57 -0.37
CA CYS A 121 -2.31 5.68 -1.49
C CYS A 121 -3.59 4.88 -1.24
N ASP A 122 -3.83 4.42 -0.01
CA ASP A 122 -5.09 3.77 0.38
C ASP A 122 -6.29 4.68 0.14
N ARG A 123 -6.17 5.97 0.49
CA ARG A 123 -7.23 6.98 0.37
C ARG A 123 -7.43 7.50 -1.05
N TYR A 124 -6.35 7.71 -1.80
CA TYR A 124 -6.39 8.22 -3.18
C TYR A 124 -6.69 7.13 -4.20
N GLY A 125 -6.46 5.86 -3.85
CA GLY A 125 -6.66 4.72 -4.74
C GLY A 125 -5.48 4.52 -5.68
N LEU A 126 -4.40 3.92 -5.18
CA LEU A 126 -3.26 3.48 -6.00
C LEU A 126 -2.84 2.06 -5.63
N TRP A 127 -2.57 1.23 -6.64
CA TRP A 127 -1.84 -0.03 -6.44
C TRP A 127 -0.37 0.27 -6.15
N VAL A 128 0.17 -0.26 -5.06
CA VAL A 128 1.56 0.00 -4.66
C VAL A 128 2.40 -1.27 -4.82
N VAL A 129 3.51 -1.16 -5.54
CA VAL A 129 4.65 -2.08 -5.41
C VAL A 129 5.60 -1.46 -4.41
N GLU A 130 5.54 -1.93 -3.17
CA GLU A 130 6.43 -1.51 -2.10
C GLU A 130 7.73 -2.30 -2.21
N GLU A 131 8.84 -1.59 -2.37
CA GLU A 131 10.14 -2.16 -2.67
C GLU A 131 11.11 -1.99 -1.51
N CYS A 132 11.83 -3.07 -1.18
CA CYS A 132 12.85 -3.07 -0.14
C CYS A 132 14.05 -2.18 -0.52
N ASP A 133 14.73 -1.61 0.48
CA ASP A 133 15.92 -0.78 0.29
C ASP A 133 17.17 -1.64 0.05
N VAL A 134 17.27 -2.18 -1.17
CA VAL A 134 18.40 -2.99 -1.63
C VAL A 134 18.72 -2.65 -3.06
N GLU A 135 19.93 -2.14 -3.30
CA GLU A 135 20.46 -1.91 -4.64
C GLU A 135 21.96 -2.19 -4.69
N THR A 136 22.38 -3.24 -5.40
CA THR A 136 23.80 -3.66 -5.52
C THR A 136 24.33 -3.53 -6.95
N HIS A 137 23.67 -2.73 -7.79
CA HIS A 137 23.98 -2.58 -9.22
C HIS A 137 25.47 -2.28 -9.49
N GLY A 138 26.15 -1.54 -8.61
CA GLY A 138 27.59 -1.26 -8.76
C GLY A 138 28.49 -2.51 -8.84
N PHE A 139 28.05 -3.67 -8.34
CA PHE A 139 28.78 -4.93 -8.44
C PHE A 139 28.75 -5.56 -9.83
N GLU A 140 27.82 -5.14 -10.71
CA GLU A 140 27.79 -5.58 -12.12
C GLU A 140 29.12 -5.30 -12.82
N LEU A 141 29.72 -4.14 -12.52
CA LEU A 141 30.98 -3.68 -13.12
C LEU A 141 32.18 -4.60 -12.83
N VAL A 142 32.08 -5.45 -11.81
CA VAL A 142 33.09 -6.44 -11.43
C VAL A 142 32.60 -7.88 -11.58
N GLY A 143 31.56 -8.09 -12.40
CA GLY A 143 30.99 -9.41 -12.67
C GLY A 143 30.33 -10.03 -11.43
N TRP A 144 29.68 -9.21 -10.60
CA TRP A 144 28.96 -9.63 -9.39
C TRP A 144 29.83 -10.28 -8.31
N ARG A 145 31.16 -10.17 -8.43
CA ARG A 145 32.08 -10.70 -7.42
C ARG A 145 31.81 -10.05 -6.06
N ASN A 146 31.54 -10.86 -5.04
CA ASN A 146 31.22 -10.45 -3.67
C ASN A 146 29.94 -9.58 -3.56
N ASN A 147 28.96 -9.79 -4.44
CA ASN A 147 27.67 -9.10 -4.40
C ASN A 147 26.92 -9.39 -3.08
N PRO A 148 26.56 -8.37 -2.27
CA PRO A 148 25.88 -8.57 -0.99
C PRO A 148 24.52 -9.26 -1.09
N SER A 149 23.84 -9.22 -2.24
CA SER A 149 22.55 -9.90 -2.40
C SER A 149 22.68 -11.42 -2.56
N ASP A 150 23.90 -11.93 -2.80
CA ASP A 150 24.17 -13.37 -2.95
C ASP A 150 24.65 -14.02 -1.64
N ASP A 151 24.78 -13.23 -0.57
CA ASP A 151 25.10 -13.71 0.79
C ASP A 151 23.79 -13.89 1.58
N PRO A 152 23.41 -15.12 1.96
CA PRO A 152 22.10 -15.45 2.54
C PRO A 152 21.83 -14.87 3.94
#